data_AF-A0A3N0FNS2-F1
#
_entry.id   AF-A0A3N0FNS2-F1
#
_cell.length_a   1.000
_cell.length_b   1.000
_cell.length_c   1.000
_cell.angle_alpha   90.00
_cell.angle_beta   90.00
_cell.angle_gamma   90.00
#
_symmetry.space_group_name_H-M   'P 1'
#
loop_
_entity.id
_entity.type
_entity.pdbx_description
1 polymer ?
#
loop_
_entity_poly.entity_id
_entity_poly.type
_entity_poly.pdbx_seq_one_letter_code
_entity_poly.pdbx_strand_id
1 'polypeptide(L)' 'MKPSTLRAGQRVLITPLTPSGNTLNGTFIRRVKRQPGRPAHSIIRVDDFAGLRGADDLGDTPYSDYDAARRFLILEA' A
#
# COMPACT_ATOMS: atom_id res chain seq x y z
N MET A 1 -1.41 6.28 -10.83
CA MET A 1 -2.66 5.49 -10.94
C MET A 1 -3.79 6.10 -10.09
N LYS A 2 -5.06 5.69 -10.25
CA LYS A 2 -6.17 6.13 -9.37
C LYS A 2 -6.38 5.10 -8.26
N PRO A 3 -6.18 5.41 -6.96
CA PRO A 3 -6.31 4.42 -5.88
C PRO A 3 -7.69 3.76 -5.80
N SER A 4 -8.74 4.45 -6.27
CA SER A 4 -10.10 3.93 -6.33
C SER A 4 -10.31 2.79 -7.33
N THR A 5 -9.34 2.50 -8.22
CA THR A 5 -9.45 1.40 -9.18
C THR A 5 -8.84 0.10 -8.67
N LEU A 6 -8.15 0.12 -7.51
CA LEU A 6 -7.60 -1.09 -6.90
C LEU A 6 -8.70 -1.96 -6.34
N ARG A 7 -8.55 -3.27 -6.53
CA ARG A 7 -9.44 -4.30 -5.97
C ARG A 7 -8.75 -5.00 -4.81
N ALA A 8 -9.51 -5.37 -3.78
CA ALA A 8 -8.98 -6.17 -2.68
C ALA A 8 -8.32 -7.44 -3.21
N GLY A 9 -7.12 -7.75 -2.72
CA GLY A 9 -6.29 -8.87 -3.19
C GLY A 9 -5.38 -8.54 -4.37
N GLN A 10 -5.49 -7.36 -4.97
CA GLN A 10 -4.66 -6.99 -6.12
C GLN A 10 -3.20 -6.75 -5.71
N ARG A 11 -2.28 -7.32 -6.49
CA ARG A 11 -0.84 -7.15 -6.27
C ARG A 11 -0.36 -5.82 -6.81
N VAL A 12 0.49 -5.17 -6.02
CA VAL A 12 1.08 -3.87 -6.33
C VAL A 12 2.58 -3.89 -6.06
N LEU A 13 3.31 -3.17 -6.88
CA LEU A 13 4.70 -2.81 -6.65
C LEU A 13 4.74 -1.37 -6.13
N ILE A 14 5.48 -1.14 -5.05
CA ILE A 14 5.57 0.15 -4.37
C ILE A 14 6.99 0.69 -4.54
N THR A 15 7.12 1.81 -5.24
CA THR A 15 8.40 2.51 -5.34
C THR A 15 8.64 3.33 -4.06
N PRO A 16 9.76 3.13 -3.34
CA PRO A 16 10.11 3.95 -2.18
C PRO A 16 10.44 5.40 -2.57
N LEU A 17 10.35 6.33 -1.61
CA LEU A 17 10.69 7.74 -1.85
C LEU A 17 12.20 7.98 -1.98
N THR A 18 13.00 7.09 -1.40
CA THR A 18 14.45 7.18 -1.42
C THR A 18 15.03 6.54 -2.69
N PRO A 19 15.94 7.20 -3.43
CA PRO A 19 16.50 6.68 -4.68
C PRO A 19 17.22 5.32 -4.56
N SER A 20 17.70 4.98 -3.37
CA SER A 20 18.39 3.72 -3.05
C SER A 20 17.46 2.61 -2.56
N GLY A 21 16.16 2.87 -2.43
CA GLY A 21 15.24 1.89 -1.89
C GLY A 21 14.86 0.84 -2.94
N ASN A 22 14.91 -0.43 -2.56
CA ASN A 22 14.35 -1.52 -3.37
C ASN A 22 12.84 -1.34 -3.50
N THR A 23 12.29 -1.70 -4.67
CA THR A 23 10.84 -1.76 -4.86
C THR A 23 10.24 -2.80 -3.92
N LEU A 24 9.13 -2.45 -3.29
CA LEU A 24 8.45 -3.32 -2.31
C LEU A 24 7.26 -4.00 -2.98
N ASN A 25 7.05 -5.27 -2.67
CA ASN A 25 5.87 -5.99 -3.09
C ASN A 25 4.78 -5.89 -2.03
N GLY A 26 3.53 -5.73 -2.49
CA GLY A 26 2.40 -5.72 -1.57
C GLY A 26 1.08 -6.11 -2.20
N THR A 27 0.09 -6.28 -1.33
CA THR A 27 -1.29 -6.60 -1.68
C THR A 27 -2.21 -5.49 -1.20
N PHE A 28 -3.02 -4.95 -2.10
CA PHE A 28 -4.06 -4.00 -1.72
C PHE A 28 -5.16 -4.72 -0.91
N ILE A 29 -5.36 -4.30 0.33
CA ILE A 29 -6.39 -4.87 1.20
C ILE A 29 -7.70 -4.11 1.02
N ARG A 30 -7.66 -2.78 1.20
CA ARG A 30 -8.85 -1.91 1.08
C ARG A 30 -8.47 -0.44 1.01
N ARG A 31 -9.40 0.38 0.55
CA ARG A 31 -9.35 1.84 0.67
C ARG A 31 -10.28 2.33 1.78
N VAL A 32 -9.76 3.20 2.63
CA VAL A 32 -10.49 3.90 3.69
C VAL A 32 -10.96 5.24 3.13
N LYS A 33 -12.27 5.48 3.16
CA LYS A 33 -12.83 6.79 2.79
C LYS A 33 -12.37 7.86 3.78
N ARG A 34 -12.34 9.11 3.32
CA ARG A 34 -12.04 10.28 4.16
C ARG A 34 -12.98 10.30 5.38
N GLN A 35 -12.42 10.57 6.55
CA GLN A 35 -13.14 10.79 7.80
C GLN A 35 -12.85 12.23 8.30
N PRO A 36 -13.64 12.79 9.22
CA PRO A 36 -13.32 14.06 9.84
C PRO A 36 -11.89 14.05 10.43
N GLY A 37 -11.05 15.01 10.03
CA GLY A 37 -9.65 15.09 10.47
C GLY A 37 -8.70 14.02 9.90
N ARG A 38 -9.17 13.10 9.05
CA ARG A 38 -8.33 12.03 8.47
C ARG A 38 -8.52 11.88 6.96
N PRO A 39 -7.48 12.12 6.14
CA PRO A 39 -7.59 11.95 4.69
C PRO A 39 -7.83 10.49 4.30
N ALA A 40 -8.38 10.30 3.09
CA ALA A 40 -8.51 8.98 2.51
C ALA A 40 -7.13 8.33 2.31
N HIS A 41 -7.06 7.03 2.55
CA HIS A 41 -5.82 6.26 2.44
C HIS A 41 -6.13 4.81 2.08
N SER A 42 -5.14 4.12 1.54
CA SER A 42 -5.19 2.70 1.19
C SER A 42 -4.41 1.91 2.22
N ILE A 43 -4.90 0.72 2.56
CA ILE A 43 -4.19 -0.25 3.40
C ILE A 43 -3.57 -1.27 2.48
N ILE A 44 -2.24 -1.37 2.53
CA ILE A 44 -1.45 -2.30 1.74
C ILE A 44 -0.74 -3.24 2.70
N ARG A 45 -0.88 -4.53 2.47
CA ARG A 45 -0.05 -5.54 3.11
C ARG A 45 1.29 -5.58 2.38
N VAL A 46 2.36 -5.16 3.04
CA VAL A 46 3.71 -5.15 2.45
C VAL A 46 4.43 -6.40 2.91
N ASP A 47 4.84 -7.23 1.96
CA ASP A 47 5.38 -8.57 2.26
C ASP A 47 6.62 -8.49 3.15
N ASP A 48 7.52 -7.55 2.84
CA ASP A 48 8.78 -7.33 3.56
C ASP A 48 8.59 -6.79 4.99
N PHE A 49 7.40 -6.31 5.32
CA PHE A 49 7.10 -5.75 6.65
C PHE A 49 6.41 -6.74 7.57
N ALA A 50 6.02 -7.91 7.07
CA ALA A 50 5.44 -8.96 7.90
C ALA A 50 6.47 -9.43 8.96
N GLY A 51 6.01 -9.57 10.20
CA GLY A 51 6.84 -10.02 11.32
C GLY A 51 7.70 -8.95 11.99
N LEU A 52 7.79 -7.73 11.45
CA LEU A 52 8.68 -6.68 11.99
C LEU A 52 8.26 -6.23 13.40
N ARG A 53 6.97 -6.32 13.75
CA ARG A 53 6.43 -5.97 15.08
C ARG A 53 5.91 -7.17 15.86
N GLY A 54 6.39 -8.38 15.54
CA GLY A 54 5.99 -9.64 16.18
C GLY A 54 5.25 -10.58 15.23
N ALA A 55 4.96 -11.80 15.69
CA ALA A 55 4.43 -12.88 14.86
C ALA A 55 3.07 -12.57 14.20
N ASP A 56 2.26 -11.71 14.82
CA ASP A 56 0.95 -11.30 14.31
C ASP A 56 1.02 -10.07 13.38
N ASP A 57 2.20 -9.51 13.15
CA ASP A 57 2.38 -8.38 12.24
C ASP A 57 2.29 -8.87 10.79
N LEU A 58 1.16 -8.58 10.16
CA LEU A 58 0.92 -8.95 8.77
C LEU A 58 1.59 -7.96 7.79
N GLY A 59 2.22 -6.87 8.26
CA GLY A 59 2.82 -5.85 7.40
C GLY A 59 1.80 -4.84 6.84
N ASP A 60 0.63 -4.72 7.46
CA ASP A 60 -0.46 -3.83 7.02
C ASP A 60 -0.08 -2.36 7.25
N THR A 61 0.17 -1.65 6.15
CA THR A 61 0.71 -0.28 6.16
C THR A 61 -0.24 0.69 5.47
N PRO A 62 -0.58 1.84 6.09
CA PRO A 62 -1.39 2.87 5.46
C PRO A 62 -0.56 3.70 4.48
N TYR A 63 -1.08 3.89 3.27
CA TYR A 63 -0.54 4.80 2.26
C TYR A 63 -1.58 5.84 1.88
N SER A 64 -1.19 7.10 1.83
CA SER A 64 -2.08 8.16 1.38
C SER A 64 -2.52 7.93 -0.08
N ASP A 65 -3.67 8.46 -0.48
CA ASP A 65 -4.06 8.42 -1.90
C ASP A 65 -3.01 9.10 -2.80
N TYR A 66 -2.28 10.09 -2.27
CA TYR A 66 -1.18 10.76 -2.98
C TYR A 66 0.00 9.80 -3.24
N ASP A 67 0.42 9.05 -2.22
CA ASP A 67 1.48 8.04 -2.36
C ASP A 67 1.05 6.95 -3.34
N ALA A 68 -0.13 6.38 -3.13
CA ALA A 68 -0.65 5.32 -3.98
C ALA A 68 -0.76 5.77 -5.45
N ALA A 69 -1.16 7.03 -5.69
CA ALA A 69 -1.26 7.54 -7.06
C ALA A 69 0.08 7.67 -7.78
N ARG A 70 1.18 7.90 -7.06
CA ARG A 70 2.49 8.23 -7.64
C ARG A 70 3.50 7.08 -7.59
N ARG A 71 3.33 6.18 -6.63
CA ARG A 71 4.35 5.19 -6.27
C ARG A 71 3.94 3.77 -6.59
N PHE A 72 2.66 3.53 -6.86
CA PHE A 72 2.17 2.18 -7.07
C PHE A 72 2.09 1.86 -8.56
N LEU A 73 2.59 0.68 -8.89
CA LEU A 73 2.38 0.01 -10.15
C LEU A 73 1.56 -1.24 -9.87
N ILE A 74 0.54 -1.49 -10.70
CA ILE A 74 -0.23 -2.72 -10.61
C ILE A 74 0.62 -3.82 -11.25
N LEU A 75 0.84 -4.90 -10.52
CA LEU A 75 1.34 -6.13 -11.10
C LEU A 75 0.09 -6.87 -11.58
N GLU A 76 -0.02 -7.07 -12.90
CA GLU A 76 -1.24 -7.59 -13.53
C GLU A 76 -1.73 -8.89 -12.88
N ALA A 77 -3.05 -9.11 -12.98
CA ALA A 77 -3.71 -10.37 -12.66
C ALA A 77 -3.93 -11.16 -13.95
#